data_AF-A0A0F9B6D9-F1
#
_entry.id   AF-A0A0F9B6D9-F1
#
_cell.length_a   1.000
_cell.length_b   1.000
_cell.length_c   1.000
_cell.angle_alpha   90.00
_cell.angle_beta   90.00
_cell.angle_gamma   90.00
#
_symmetry.space_group_name_H-M   'P 1'
#
loop_
_entity.id
_entity.type
_entity.pdbx_description
1 polymer ?
#
loop_
_entity_poly.entity_id
_entity_poly.type
_entity_poly.pdbx_seq_one_letter_code
_entity_poly.pdbx_strand_id
1 'polypeptide(L)'
;MKLFIKIILFILLTLLLNSFVFASDMEGPKKVLVLYSHQNPLIYSDLVTQGFLSVLESSETYRFEYYIEYMDLTRFSDELYFQKLLDFYRQKYSGVKMDFFIAVSTHALNFLLRYGDELSPGTPIVFCAIGKQQVENLSLGPNVTGFTAEVNMKKTLDLALKLQPDTRRVVVVGGASRTDRFWETVVRKEFREYEDEIEFIYLSGLPMKDLLERVADQPEHSIIFYSQILL
;
A
#
# COMPACT_ATOMS: atom_id res chain seq x y z
N MET A 1 -4.28 33.96 -65.14
CA MET A 1 -5.37 33.25 -64.43
C MET A 1 -5.08 31.78 -64.16
N LYS A 2 -4.78 30.93 -65.17
CA LYS A 2 -4.52 29.49 -64.97
C LYS A 2 -3.32 29.15 -64.06
N LEU A 3 -2.24 29.96 -64.10
CA LEU A 3 -1.06 29.75 -63.24
C LEU A 3 -1.35 30.06 -61.76
N PHE A 4 -2.14 31.10 -61.50
CA PHE A 4 -2.53 31.52 -60.16
C PHE A 4 -3.41 30.46 -59.47
N ILE A 5 -4.33 29.85 -60.22
CA ILE A 5 -5.17 28.75 -59.74
C ILE A 5 -4.33 27.52 -59.36
N LYS A 6 -3.30 27.18 -60.14
CA LYS A 6 -2.41 26.04 -59.83
C LYS A 6 -1.58 26.26 -58.56
N ILE A 7 -1.13 27.49 -58.32
CA ILE A 7 -0.38 27.84 -57.10
C ILE A 7 -1.29 27.73 -55.87
N ILE A 8 -2.53 28.22 -55.95
CA ILE A 8 -3.51 28.08 -54.87
C ILE A 8 -3.82 26.60 -54.60
N LEU A 9 -4.02 25.80 -55.65
CA LEU A 9 -4.29 24.36 -55.50
C LEU A 9 -3.10 23.63 -54.85
N PHE A 10 -1.87 23.99 -55.21
CA PHE A 10 -0.66 23.41 -54.63
C PHE A 10 -0.50 23.77 -53.15
N ILE A 11 -0.78 25.03 -52.78
CA ILE A 11 -0.77 25.49 -51.38
C ILE A 11 -1.88 24.79 -50.57
N LEU A 12 -3.08 24.63 -51.13
CA LEU A 12 -4.15 23.89 -50.47
C LEU A 12 -3.80 22.41 -50.27
N LEU A 13 -3.14 21.79 -51.26
CA LEU A 13 -2.72 20.40 -51.20
C LEU A 13 -1.61 20.19 -50.17
N THR A 14 -0.65 21.10 -50.07
CA THR A 14 0.40 21.04 -49.03
C THR A 14 -0.14 21.35 -47.63
N LEU A 15 -1.15 22.21 -47.49
CA LEU A 15 -1.87 22.42 -46.22
C LEU A 15 -2.66 21.18 -45.79
N LEU A 16 -3.34 20.51 -46.74
CA LEU A 16 -4.07 19.27 -46.47
C LEU A 16 -3.13 18.10 -46.11
N LEU A 17 -1.97 17.98 -46.77
CA LEU A 17 -0.98 16.95 -46.48
C LEU A 17 -0.27 17.16 -45.13
N ASN A 18 -0.03 18.41 -44.70
CA ASN A 18 0.56 18.71 -43.39
C ASN A 18 -0.43 18.53 -42.22
N SER A 19 -1.74 18.52 -42.49
CA SER A 19 -2.76 18.30 -41.46
C SER A 19 -2.79 16.86 -40.93
N PHE A 20 -2.22 15.91 -41.67
CA PHE A 20 -2.15 14.50 -41.27
C PHE A 20 -0.92 14.15 -40.41
N VAL A 21 0.05 15.05 -40.25
CA VAL A 21 1.36 14.72 -39.63
C VAL A 21 1.48 15.19 -38.17
N PHE A 22 0.53 15.98 -37.65
CA PHE A 22 0.58 16.53 -36.28
C PHE A 22 -0.45 15.98 -35.29
N ALA A 23 -1.18 14.92 -35.64
CA ALA A 23 -1.81 14.11 -34.61
C ALA A 23 -0.76 13.15 -34.04
N SER A 24 0.17 13.68 -33.24
CA SER A 24 0.74 12.81 -32.20
C SER A 24 -0.45 12.42 -31.35
N ASP A 25 -0.79 11.13 -31.28
CA ASP A 25 -1.60 10.59 -30.21
C ASP A 25 -0.91 11.00 -28.90
N MET A 26 -1.26 12.16 -28.36
CA MET A 26 -1.12 12.37 -26.93
C MET A 26 -2.15 11.42 -26.34
N GLU A 27 -1.73 10.17 -26.12
CA GLU A 27 -2.47 9.24 -25.27
C GLU A 27 -2.89 10.04 -24.04
N GLY A 28 -4.20 9.96 -23.71
CA GLY A 28 -4.75 10.63 -22.54
C GLY A 28 -3.97 10.27 -21.27
N PRO A 29 -4.24 10.96 -20.15
CA PRO A 29 -3.53 10.68 -18.91
C PRO A 29 -3.67 9.19 -18.55
N LYS A 30 -2.57 8.59 -18.11
CA LYS A 30 -2.52 7.22 -17.60
C LYS A 30 -3.37 7.15 -16.34
N LYS A 31 -4.34 6.24 -16.33
CA LYS A 31 -5.32 6.09 -15.27
C LYS A 31 -4.82 5.12 -14.23
N VAL A 32 -4.72 5.60 -12.99
CA VAL A 32 -4.14 4.86 -11.87
C VAL A 32 -5.17 4.74 -10.77
N LEU A 33 -5.57 3.51 -10.43
CA LEU A 33 -6.39 3.27 -9.25
C LEU A 33 -5.49 2.87 -8.08
N VAL A 34 -5.50 3.71 -7.05
CA VAL A 34 -4.78 3.53 -5.79
C VAL A 34 -5.75 3.01 -4.74
N LEU A 35 -5.48 1.83 -4.19
CA LEU A 35 -6.27 1.22 -3.15
C LEU A 35 -5.48 1.19 -1.84
N TYR A 36 -6.03 1.86 -0.82
CA TYR A 36 -5.53 1.81 0.55
C TYR A 36 -6.31 0.76 1.35
N SER A 37 -5.57 -0.11 2.05
CA SER A 37 -6.17 -1.16 2.88
C SER A 37 -7.02 -0.63 4.05
N HIS A 38 -6.78 0.60 4.49
CA HIS A 38 -7.34 1.20 5.71
C HIS A 38 -8.20 2.44 5.38
N GLN A 39 -8.83 3.01 6.40
CA GLN A 39 -9.61 4.25 6.31
C GLN A 39 -8.76 5.52 6.07
N ASN A 40 -9.41 6.58 5.61
CA ASN A 40 -8.86 7.94 5.58
C ASN A 40 -9.31 8.73 6.83
N PRO A 41 -8.49 9.59 7.46
CA PRO A 41 -7.06 9.83 7.23
C PRO A 41 -6.14 9.07 8.18
N LEU A 42 -5.00 8.64 7.64
CA LEU A 42 -3.81 8.25 8.40
C LEU A 42 -2.60 8.99 7.82
N ILE A 43 -1.76 9.60 8.67
CA ILE A 43 -0.56 10.35 8.24
C ILE A 43 0.33 9.50 7.31
N TYR A 44 0.42 8.20 7.59
CA TYR A 44 1.16 7.25 6.77
C TYR A 44 0.63 7.17 5.32
N SER A 45 -0.69 7.24 5.09
CA SER A 45 -1.26 7.30 3.73
C SER A 45 -0.83 8.54 2.97
N ASP A 46 -0.78 9.68 3.65
CA ASP A 46 -0.40 10.94 3.01
C ASP A 46 1.06 10.89 2.58
N LEU A 47 1.94 10.35 3.43
CA LEU A 47 3.36 10.19 3.11
C LEU A 47 3.60 9.22 1.94
N VAL A 48 2.87 8.09 1.89
CA VAL A 48 2.95 7.16 0.75
C VAL A 48 2.43 7.82 -0.52
N THR A 49 1.30 8.52 -0.44
CA THR A 49 0.73 9.27 -1.57
C THR A 49 1.70 10.30 -2.12
N GLN A 50 2.23 11.15 -1.26
CA GLN A 50 3.23 12.15 -1.63
C GLN A 50 4.47 11.51 -2.27
N GLY A 51 4.92 10.37 -1.75
CA GLY A 51 6.05 9.62 -2.29
C GLY A 51 5.87 9.28 -3.77
N PHE A 52 4.81 8.55 -4.13
CA PHE A 52 4.62 8.18 -5.54
C PHE A 52 4.21 9.36 -6.42
N LEU A 53 3.41 10.31 -5.91
CA LEU A 53 3.02 11.49 -6.68
C LEU A 53 4.26 12.33 -7.06
N SER A 54 5.21 12.50 -6.14
CA SER A 54 6.42 13.29 -6.39
C SER A 54 7.26 12.79 -7.58
N VAL A 55 7.20 11.49 -7.86
CA VAL A 55 7.91 10.86 -8.97
C VAL A 55 7.05 10.84 -10.23
N LEU A 56 5.79 10.43 -10.12
CA LEU A 56 4.90 10.31 -11.28
C LEU A 56 4.56 11.68 -11.89
N GLU A 57 4.32 12.70 -11.07
CA GLU A 57 4.03 14.06 -11.54
C GLU A 57 5.25 14.77 -12.11
N SER A 58 6.47 14.30 -11.80
CA SER A 58 7.70 14.79 -12.44
C SER A 58 7.96 14.23 -13.84
N SER A 59 7.11 13.32 -14.33
CA SER A 59 7.28 12.73 -15.66
C SER A 59 7.08 13.76 -16.75
N GLU A 60 8.07 13.93 -17.63
CA GLU A 60 7.94 14.76 -18.83
C GLU A 60 7.17 14.05 -19.96
N THR A 61 7.08 12.71 -19.89
CA THR A 61 6.52 11.88 -20.96
C THR A 61 5.06 11.50 -20.72
N TYR A 62 4.68 11.23 -19.47
CA TYR A 62 3.35 10.74 -19.12
C TYR A 62 2.63 11.72 -18.22
N ARG A 63 1.32 11.86 -18.44
CA ARG A 63 0.40 12.52 -17.49
C ARG A 63 -0.39 11.44 -16.78
N PHE A 64 -0.84 11.70 -15.57
CA PHE A 64 -1.54 10.71 -14.74
C PHE A 64 -2.88 11.26 -14.24
N GLU A 65 -3.86 10.39 -14.17
CA GLU A 65 -5.16 10.62 -13.53
C GLU A 65 -5.33 9.59 -12.42
N TYR A 66 -5.52 10.05 -11.19
CA TYR A 66 -5.55 9.19 -10.00
C TYR A 66 -6.97 8.99 -9.49
N TYR A 67 -7.33 7.74 -9.25
CA TYR A 67 -8.52 7.34 -8.51
C TYR A 67 -8.05 6.76 -7.18
N ILE A 68 -8.28 7.47 -6.07
CA ILE A 68 -7.78 7.05 -4.75
C ILE A 68 -8.94 6.58 -3.90
N GLU A 69 -8.88 5.33 -3.45
CA GLU A 69 -9.90 4.73 -2.59
C GLU A 69 -9.31 4.20 -1.29
N TYR A 70 -10.12 4.27 -0.24
CA TYR A 70 -9.81 3.77 1.10
C TYR A 70 -10.81 2.68 1.44
N MET A 71 -10.31 1.46 1.61
CA MET A 71 -11.16 0.27 1.63
C MET A 71 -11.60 -0.14 3.03
N ASP A 72 -10.97 0.41 4.08
CA ASP A 72 -11.26 0.11 5.49
C ASP A 72 -11.27 -1.40 5.86
N LEU A 73 -10.54 -2.21 5.08
CA LEU A 73 -10.45 -3.66 5.24
C LEU A 73 -9.62 -4.10 6.44
N THR A 74 -8.83 -3.21 7.03
CA THR A 74 -8.17 -3.46 8.31
C THR A 74 -9.17 -3.57 9.47
N ARG A 75 -10.31 -2.88 9.37
CA ARG A 75 -11.39 -2.92 10.38
C ARG A 75 -12.51 -3.88 9.98
N PHE A 76 -12.90 -3.86 8.70
CA PHE A 76 -14.00 -4.66 8.15
C PHE A 76 -13.48 -5.67 7.15
N SER A 77 -13.13 -6.87 7.63
CA SER A 77 -12.47 -7.91 6.80
C SER A 77 -13.34 -9.12 6.49
N ASP A 78 -14.65 -9.04 6.71
CA ASP A 78 -15.57 -10.13 6.39
C ASP A 78 -15.86 -10.22 4.88
N GLU A 79 -16.12 -11.42 4.38
CA GLU A 79 -16.30 -11.68 2.95
C GLU A 79 -17.52 -10.92 2.36
N LEU A 80 -18.55 -10.64 3.17
CA LEU A 80 -19.71 -9.87 2.71
C LEU A 80 -19.33 -8.41 2.43
N TYR A 81 -18.52 -7.80 3.29
CA TYR A 81 -17.97 -6.47 3.06
C TYR A 81 -17.11 -6.45 1.78
N PHE A 82 -16.22 -7.43 1.61
CA PHE A 82 -15.41 -7.60 0.39
C PHE A 82 -16.27 -7.63 -0.88
N GLN A 83 -17.32 -8.45 -0.90
CA GLN A 83 -18.18 -8.59 -2.08
C GLN A 83 -18.92 -7.29 -2.41
N LYS A 84 -19.45 -6.60 -1.39
CA LYS A 84 -20.12 -5.30 -1.59
C LYS A 84 -19.18 -4.24 -2.13
N LEU A 85 -17.93 -4.23 -1.68
CA LEU A 85 -16.91 -3.30 -2.17
C LEU A 85 -16.56 -3.58 -3.63
N LEU A 86 -16.45 -4.86 -4.00
CA LEU A 86 -16.25 -5.27 -5.39
C LEU A 86 -17.40 -4.82 -6.29
N ASP A 87 -18.65 -5.06 -5.89
CA ASP A 87 -19.82 -4.65 -6.68
C ASP A 87 -19.87 -3.12 -6.85
N PHE A 88 -19.54 -2.37 -5.80
CA PHE A 88 -19.40 -0.92 -5.86
C PHE A 88 -18.31 -0.47 -6.85
N TYR A 89 -17.12 -1.07 -6.80
CA TYR A 89 -16.02 -0.70 -7.70
C TYR A 89 -16.27 -1.11 -9.15
N ARG A 90 -16.91 -2.26 -9.41
CA ARG A 90 -17.35 -2.63 -10.77
C ARG A 90 -18.29 -1.58 -11.35
N GLN A 91 -19.25 -1.11 -10.56
CA GLN A 91 -20.17 -0.06 -10.99
C GLN A 91 -19.44 1.27 -11.20
N LYS A 92 -18.61 1.69 -10.22
CA LYS A 92 -17.92 2.99 -10.22
C LYS A 92 -16.91 3.13 -11.37
N TYR A 93 -16.19 2.06 -11.68
CA TYR A 93 -15.15 2.05 -12.73
C TYR A 93 -15.62 1.37 -14.03
N SER A 94 -16.92 1.16 -14.19
CA SER A 94 -17.49 0.62 -15.42
C SER A 94 -17.11 1.49 -16.62
N GLY A 95 -16.42 0.90 -17.60
CA GLY A 95 -15.94 1.60 -18.79
C GLY A 95 -14.64 2.40 -18.59
N VAL A 96 -14.03 2.34 -17.40
CA VAL A 96 -12.73 2.94 -17.13
C VAL A 96 -11.65 1.86 -17.23
N LYS A 97 -10.85 1.92 -18.30
CA LYS A 97 -9.66 1.08 -18.42
C LYS A 97 -8.52 1.70 -17.60
N MET A 98 -8.03 0.96 -16.62
CA MET A 98 -6.91 1.38 -15.78
C MET A 98 -5.58 0.94 -16.43
N ASP A 99 -4.60 1.84 -16.43
CA ASP A 99 -3.25 1.54 -16.96
C ASP A 99 -2.42 0.73 -15.95
N PHE A 100 -2.58 0.99 -14.65
CA PHE A 100 -2.06 0.16 -13.57
C PHE A 100 -2.78 0.44 -12.25
N PHE A 101 -2.65 -0.50 -11.32
CA PHE A 101 -3.11 -0.36 -9.95
C PHE A 101 -1.96 -0.09 -8.99
N ILE A 102 -2.22 0.68 -7.93
CA ILE A 102 -1.33 0.77 -6.77
C ILE A 102 -2.04 0.15 -5.56
N ALA A 103 -1.51 -0.94 -5.01
CA ALA A 103 -1.99 -1.52 -3.76
C ALA A 103 -1.13 -1.08 -2.58
N VAL A 104 -1.73 -0.35 -1.65
CA VAL A 104 -1.06 0.06 -0.41
C VAL A 104 -1.49 -0.85 0.73
N SER A 105 -0.51 -1.56 1.29
CA SER A 105 -0.69 -2.59 2.32
C SER A 105 -1.41 -3.87 1.85
N THR A 106 -1.41 -4.90 2.71
CA THR A 106 -1.71 -6.29 2.35
C THR A 106 -3.15 -6.56 1.91
N HIS A 107 -4.15 -5.86 2.46
CA HIS A 107 -5.55 -6.11 2.10
C HIS A 107 -5.89 -5.61 0.69
N ALA A 108 -5.37 -4.43 0.32
CA ALA A 108 -5.49 -3.89 -1.03
C ALA A 108 -4.83 -4.80 -2.08
N LEU A 109 -3.63 -5.32 -1.79
CA LEU A 109 -2.96 -6.27 -2.68
C LEU A 109 -3.79 -7.55 -2.85
N ASN A 110 -4.24 -8.16 -1.75
CA ASN A 110 -5.07 -9.37 -1.82
C ASN A 110 -6.37 -9.16 -2.59
N PHE A 111 -7.00 -8.00 -2.43
CA PHE A 111 -8.21 -7.65 -3.18
C PHE A 111 -7.93 -7.61 -4.69
N LEU A 112 -6.85 -6.92 -5.12
CA LEU A 112 -6.50 -6.84 -6.54
C LEU A 112 -6.01 -8.16 -7.13
N LEU A 113 -5.30 -8.98 -6.35
CA LEU A 113 -4.91 -10.32 -6.80
C LEU A 113 -6.12 -11.22 -7.06
N ARG A 114 -7.21 -11.04 -6.31
CA ARG A 114 -8.44 -11.83 -6.46
C ARG A 114 -9.39 -11.25 -7.51
N TYR A 115 -9.53 -9.93 -7.56
CA TYR A 115 -10.62 -9.26 -8.28
C TYR A 115 -10.15 -8.17 -9.25
N GLY A 116 -8.85 -7.92 -9.38
CA GLY A 116 -8.31 -6.86 -10.24
C GLY A 116 -8.71 -7.03 -11.71
N ASP A 117 -8.71 -8.27 -12.20
CA ASP A 117 -9.15 -8.57 -13.58
C ASP A 117 -10.65 -8.30 -13.80
N GLU A 118 -11.46 -8.36 -12.74
CA GLU A 118 -12.89 -8.04 -12.83
C GLU A 118 -13.16 -6.54 -12.85
N LEU A 119 -12.20 -5.74 -12.37
CA LEU A 119 -12.25 -4.28 -12.44
C LEU A 119 -11.66 -3.75 -13.75
N SER A 120 -10.49 -4.25 -14.14
CA SER A 120 -9.81 -3.88 -15.39
C SER A 120 -8.89 -5.04 -15.82
N PRO A 121 -9.33 -5.87 -16.78
CA PRO A 121 -8.62 -7.08 -17.18
C PRO A 121 -7.17 -6.82 -17.64
N GLY A 122 -6.23 -7.61 -17.10
CA GLY A 122 -4.82 -7.57 -17.49
C GLY A 122 -4.04 -6.35 -17.00
N THR A 123 -4.65 -5.50 -16.17
CA THR A 123 -4.02 -4.30 -15.61
C THR A 123 -2.91 -4.68 -14.61
N PRO A 124 -1.67 -4.20 -14.79
CA PRO A 124 -0.56 -4.45 -13.87
C PRO A 124 -0.84 -3.94 -12.45
N ILE A 125 -0.31 -4.63 -11.45
CA ILE A 125 -0.40 -4.25 -10.03
C ILE A 125 0.98 -3.87 -9.51
N VAL A 126 1.09 -2.68 -8.92
CA VAL A 126 2.27 -2.23 -8.17
C VAL A 126 1.91 -2.17 -6.68
N PHE A 127 2.55 -2.95 -5.83
CA PHE A 127 2.30 -2.91 -4.39
C PHE A 127 3.38 -2.12 -3.64
N CYS A 128 3.01 -1.53 -2.52
CA CYS A 128 3.97 -0.92 -1.60
C CYS A 128 3.55 -1.08 -0.13
N ALA A 129 4.54 -0.89 0.74
CA ALA A 129 4.38 -0.89 2.19
C ALA A 129 3.71 -2.16 2.74
N ILE A 130 4.23 -3.29 2.27
CA ILE A 130 3.90 -4.63 2.74
C ILE A 130 5.19 -5.26 3.26
N GLY A 131 5.17 -5.91 4.41
CA GLY A 131 6.35 -6.59 4.95
C GLY A 131 6.82 -7.71 4.02
N LYS A 132 8.14 -7.90 3.90
CA LYS A 132 8.72 -8.93 3.02
C LYS A 132 8.13 -10.33 3.24
N GLN A 133 8.02 -10.78 4.50
CA GLN A 133 7.44 -12.08 4.84
C GLN A 133 5.97 -12.21 4.41
N GLN A 134 5.21 -11.11 4.41
CA GLN A 134 3.81 -11.14 3.95
C GLN A 134 3.74 -11.35 2.44
N VAL A 135 4.64 -10.72 1.66
CA VAL A 135 4.71 -10.89 0.21
C VAL A 135 5.20 -12.28 -0.18
N GLU A 136 6.19 -12.83 0.52
CA GLU A 136 6.73 -14.18 0.27
C GLU A 136 5.68 -15.29 0.46
N ASN A 137 4.64 -15.03 1.25
CA ASN A 137 3.51 -15.94 1.45
C ASN A 137 2.40 -15.82 0.39
N LEU A 138 2.54 -14.90 -0.59
CA LEU A 138 1.57 -14.69 -1.67
C LEU A 138 2.07 -15.29 -2.98
N SER A 139 1.13 -15.84 -3.76
CA SER A 139 1.39 -16.24 -5.15
C SER A 139 1.21 -15.02 -6.05
N LEU A 140 2.31 -14.35 -6.39
CA LEU A 140 2.29 -13.21 -7.30
C LEU A 140 2.27 -13.68 -8.76
N GLY A 141 1.34 -13.13 -9.55
CA GLY A 141 1.31 -13.33 -11.00
C GLY A 141 2.40 -12.51 -11.73
N PRO A 142 2.61 -12.75 -13.04
CA PRO A 142 3.66 -12.09 -13.82
C PRO A 142 3.46 -10.57 -13.99
N ASN A 143 2.23 -10.08 -13.83
CA ASN A 143 1.89 -8.65 -13.93
C ASN A 143 1.83 -7.95 -12.56
N VAL A 144 2.46 -8.53 -11.54
CA VAL A 144 2.47 -7.99 -10.17
C VAL A 144 3.90 -7.71 -9.74
N THR A 145 4.17 -6.47 -9.36
CA THR A 145 5.47 -6.03 -8.85
C THR A 145 5.29 -5.06 -7.69
N GLY A 146 6.36 -4.67 -7.02
CA GLY A 146 6.25 -3.72 -5.92
C GLY A 146 7.48 -3.63 -5.05
N PHE A 147 7.33 -2.89 -3.94
CA PHE A 147 8.37 -2.69 -2.95
C PHE A 147 7.91 -3.20 -1.57
N THR A 148 8.76 -4.04 -0.95
CA THR A 148 8.52 -4.55 0.40
C THR A 148 9.14 -3.65 1.45
N ALA A 149 8.42 -3.41 2.54
CA ALA A 149 8.98 -2.76 3.73
C ALA A 149 9.86 -3.75 4.52
N GLU A 150 11.06 -3.31 4.91
CA GLU A 150 11.87 -3.99 5.92
C GLU A 150 11.38 -3.55 7.30
N VAL A 151 10.67 -4.44 8.00
CA VAL A 151 10.32 -4.27 9.41
C VAL A 151 11.24 -5.19 10.20
N ASN A 152 12.07 -4.63 11.08
CA ASN A 152 13.09 -5.37 11.80
C ASN A 152 12.91 -5.18 13.31
N MET A 153 12.08 -6.04 13.91
CA MET A 153 11.75 -5.92 15.33
C MET A 153 12.95 -6.27 16.19
N LYS A 154 13.75 -7.26 15.76
CA LYS A 154 15.04 -7.60 16.37
C LYS A 154 15.97 -6.38 16.49
N LYS A 155 16.23 -5.65 15.39
CA LYS A 155 17.11 -4.45 15.42
C LYS A 155 16.56 -3.37 16.37
N THR A 156 15.24 -3.23 16.45
CA THR A 156 14.60 -2.31 17.40
C THR A 156 14.85 -2.75 18.85
N LEU A 157 14.70 -4.04 19.14
CA LEU A 157 14.99 -4.59 20.47
C LEU A 157 16.49 -4.46 20.81
N ASP A 158 17.39 -4.80 19.88
CA ASP A 158 18.83 -4.64 20.04
C ASP A 158 19.20 -3.20 20.42
N LEU A 159 18.58 -2.21 19.79
CA LEU A 159 18.77 -0.81 20.13
C LEU A 159 18.24 -0.50 21.54
N ALA A 160 17.05 -0.99 21.89
CA ALA A 160 16.45 -0.75 23.18
C ALA A 160 17.31 -1.32 24.33
N LEU A 161 17.85 -2.53 24.16
CA LEU A 161 18.74 -3.17 25.13
C LEU A 161 20.09 -2.46 25.24
N LYS A 162 20.60 -1.87 24.15
CA LYS A 162 21.81 -1.01 24.22
C LYS A 162 21.56 0.28 24.99
N LEU A 163 20.35 0.86 24.87
CA LEU A 163 19.97 2.07 25.59
C LEU A 163 19.65 1.81 27.07
N GLN A 164 19.16 0.62 27.39
CA GLN A 164 18.81 0.18 28.75
C GLN A 164 19.47 -1.17 29.07
N PRO A 165 20.79 -1.20 29.33
CA PRO A 165 21.55 -2.44 29.47
C PRO A 165 21.15 -3.28 30.69
N ASP A 166 20.55 -2.67 31.71
CA ASP A 166 20.07 -3.37 32.90
C ASP A 166 18.70 -4.02 32.72
N THR A 167 18.11 -3.99 31.51
CA THR A 167 16.81 -4.58 31.22
C THR A 167 16.77 -6.05 31.66
N ARG A 168 15.69 -6.42 32.33
CA ARG A 168 15.39 -7.82 32.73
C ARG A 168 14.10 -8.33 32.12
N ARG A 169 13.23 -7.42 31.66
CA ARG A 169 11.91 -7.75 31.13
C ARG A 169 11.56 -6.90 29.92
N VAL A 170 10.98 -7.54 28.91
CA VAL A 170 10.35 -6.89 27.76
C VAL A 170 8.87 -7.24 27.73
N VAL A 171 8.02 -6.22 27.82
CA VAL A 171 6.57 -6.35 27.76
C VAL A 171 6.12 -5.98 26.36
N VAL A 172 5.77 -6.98 25.58
CA VAL A 172 5.28 -6.82 24.22
C VAL A 172 3.78 -6.50 24.25
N VAL A 173 3.41 -5.33 23.76
CA VAL A 173 2.01 -4.87 23.68
C VAL A 173 1.52 -4.93 22.24
N GLY A 174 0.38 -5.58 22.04
CA GLY A 174 -0.27 -5.73 20.74
C GLY A 174 -1.80 -5.72 20.83
N GLY A 175 -2.47 -5.56 19.69
CA GLY A 175 -3.93 -5.59 19.62
C GLY A 175 -4.54 -6.99 19.50
N ALA A 176 -5.82 -7.05 19.13
CA ALA A 176 -6.60 -8.28 18.99
C ALA A 176 -6.90 -8.64 17.52
N SER A 177 -6.49 -7.82 16.55
CA SER A 177 -6.83 -8.03 15.14
C SER A 177 -6.05 -9.20 14.55
N ARG A 178 -6.43 -9.64 13.34
CA ARG A 178 -5.65 -10.64 12.59
C ARG A 178 -4.24 -10.13 12.30
N THR A 179 -4.11 -8.84 12.01
CA THR A 179 -2.83 -8.17 11.74
C THR A 179 -1.95 -8.15 12.99
N ASP A 180 -2.53 -7.83 14.15
CA ASP A 180 -1.80 -7.86 15.43
C ASP A 180 -1.25 -9.25 15.74
N ARG A 181 -2.08 -10.30 15.57
CA ARG A 181 -1.64 -11.69 15.79
C ARG A 181 -0.54 -12.13 14.84
N PHE A 182 -0.58 -11.69 13.59
CA PHE A 182 0.51 -11.94 12.64
C PHE A 182 1.81 -11.33 13.15
N TRP A 183 1.79 -10.05 13.54
CA TRP A 183 3.00 -9.37 14.04
C TRP A 183 3.49 -9.91 15.37
N GLU A 184 2.61 -10.32 16.29
CA GLU A 184 3.02 -11.01 17.50
C GLU A 184 3.77 -12.31 17.17
N THR A 185 3.32 -13.07 16.17
CA THR A 185 4.01 -14.29 15.72
C THR A 185 5.42 -13.97 15.18
N VAL A 186 5.56 -12.88 14.43
CA VAL A 186 6.87 -12.41 13.94
C VAL A 186 7.77 -12.01 15.11
N VAL A 187 7.25 -11.23 16.06
CA VAL A 187 7.98 -10.78 17.24
C VAL A 187 8.46 -11.96 18.07
N ARG A 188 7.58 -12.91 18.39
CA ARG A 188 7.93 -14.15 19.13
C ARG A 188 9.05 -14.92 18.45
N LYS A 189 8.99 -15.04 17.12
CA LYS A 189 10.02 -15.74 16.34
C LYS A 189 11.36 -15.00 16.40
N GLU A 190 11.36 -13.68 16.23
CA GLU A 190 12.58 -12.86 16.23
C GLU A 190 13.19 -12.73 17.63
N PHE A 191 12.38 -12.75 18.69
CA PHE A 191 12.85 -12.53 20.08
C PHE A 191 13.28 -13.80 20.79
N ARG A 192 13.08 -14.98 20.18
CA ARG A 192 13.42 -16.27 20.78
C ARG A 192 14.87 -16.37 21.25
N GLU A 193 15.81 -15.72 20.55
CA GLU A 193 17.23 -15.76 20.91
C GLU A 193 17.59 -15.00 22.20
N TYR A 194 16.67 -14.17 22.72
CA TYR A 194 16.87 -13.39 23.95
C TYR A 194 16.19 -14.01 25.17
N GLU A 195 15.37 -15.04 24.99
CA GLU A 195 14.53 -15.63 26.04
C GLU A 195 15.36 -16.27 27.18
N ASP A 196 16.64 -16.57 26.95
CA ASP A 196 17.56 -17.10 27.97
C ASP A 196 18.06 -16.01 28.95
N GLU A 197 18.04 -14.73 28.54
CA GLU A 197 18.59 -13.62 29.32
C GLU A 197 17.52 -12.62 29.79
N ILE A 198 16.38 -12.57 29.09
CA ILE A 198 15.33 -11.56 29.28
C ILE A 198 13.95 -12.24 29.37
N GLU A 199 13.17 -11.82 30.35
CA GLU A 199 11.77 -12.24 30.48
C GLU A 199 10.88 -11.53 29.44
N PHE A 200 10.10 -12.27 28.66
CA PHE A 200 9.11 -11.70 27.75
C PHE A 200 7.68 -11.91 28.24
N ILE A 201 6.93 -10.81 28.37
CA ILE A 201 5.50 -10.82 28.69
C ILE A 201 4.73 -10.28 27.49
N TYR A 202 3.70 -10.99 27.03
CA TYR A 202 2.89 -10.57 25.89
C TYR A 202 1.50 -10.16 26.36
N LEU A 203 1.17 -8.87 26.16
CA LEU A 203 -0.09 -8.25 26.52
C LEU A 203 -0.90 -7.95 25.26
N SER A 204 -1.50 -8.99 24.69
CA SER A 204 -2.33 -8.91 23.48
C SER A 204 -3.79 -9.18 23.78
N GLY A 205 -4.69 -8.50 23.07
CA GLY A 205 -6.13 -8.76 23.14
C GLY A 205 -6.80 -8.32 24.45
N LEU A 206 -6.17 -7.47 25.25
CA LEU A 206 -6.74 -6.93 26.48
C LEU A 206 -7.65 -5.72 26.19
N PRO A 207 -8.73 -5.54 26.96
CA PRO A 207 -9.44 -4.27 27.03
C PRO A 207 -8.46 -3.13 27.39
N MET A 208 -8.68 -1.92 26.84
CA MET A 208 -7.74 -0.80 27.04
C MET A 208 -7.48 -0.48 28.52
N LYS A 209 -8.54 -0.49 29.35
CA LYS A 209 -8.40 -0.30 30.79
C LYS A 209 -7.45 -1.33 31.39
N ASP A 210 -7.66 -2.59 31.03
CA ASP A 210 -6.85 -3.69 31.53
C ASP A 210 -5.38 -3.52 31.09
N LEU A 211 -5.14 -3.27 29.80
CA LEU A 211 -3.81 -3.05 29.26
C LEU A 211 -3.05 -1.95 30.01
N LEU A 212 -3.70 -0.80 30.26
CA LEU A 212 -3.09 0.32 30.97
C LEU A 212 -2.72 -0.05 32.41
N GLU A 213 -3.58 -0.79 33.11
CA GLU A 213 -3.27 -1.28 34.47
C GLU A 213 -2.05 -2.22 34.46
N ARG A 214 -1.95 -3.16 33.51
CA ARG A 214 -0.78 -4.07 33.44
C ARG A 214 0.49 -3.33 33.04
N VAL A 215 0.42 -2.36 32.12
CA VAL A 215 1.59 -1.58 31.71
C VAL A 215 2.10 -0.68 32.84
N ALA A 216 1.20 -0.12 33.65
CA ALA A 216 1.57 0.71 34.79
C ALA A 216 2.21 -0.07 35.95
N ASP A 217 1.92 -1.37 36.07
CA ASP A 217 2.39 -2.25 37.15
C ASP A 217 3.74 -2.95 36.84
N GLN A 218 4.48 -2.49 35.82
CA GLN A 218 5.75 -3.13 35.47
C GLN A 218 6.87 -2.74 36.46
N PRO A 219 7.72 -3.70 36.87
CA PRO A 219 8.85 -3.42 37.74
C PRO A 219 9.90 -2.55 37.04
N GLU A 220 10.83 -2.00 37.82
CA GLU A 220 12.04 -1.38 37.28
C GLU A 220 12.78 -2.34 36.34
N HIS A 221 13.54 -1.77 35.39
CA HIS A 221 14.25 -2.53 34.35
C HIS A 221 13.33 -3.28 33.35
N SER A 222 12.12 -2.77 33.14
CA SER A 222 11.20 -3.22 32.09
C SER A 222 11.19 -2.29 30.88
N ILE A 223 11.17 -2.86 29.67
CA ILE A 223 10.90 -2.15 28.42
C ILE A 223 9.48 -2.48 27.97
N ILE A 224 8.71 -1.46 27.58
CA ILE A 224 7.46 -1.67 26.84
C ILE A 224 7.77 -1.64 25.34
N PHE A 225 7.54 -2.77 24.66
CA PHE A 225 7.74 -2.91 23.23
C PHE A 225 6.40 -3.02 22.53
N TYR A 226 6.07 -2.06 21.65
CA TYR A 226 4.83 -2.12 20.88
C TYR A 226 5.05 -2.89 19.59
N SER A 227 4.41 -4.06 19.44
CA SER A 227 4.52 -4.88 18.23
C SER A 227 3.77 -4.27 17.04
N GLN A 228 2.69 -3.55 17.34
CA GLN A 228 2.03 -2.57 16.48
C GLN A 228 1.20 -1.62 17.34
N ILE A 229 1.29 -0.32 17.06
CA ILE A 229 0.22 0.63 17.35
C ILE A 229 -0.16 1.22 15.98
N LEU A 230 -1.20 0.69 15.35
CA LEU A 230 -1.92 1.48 14.37
C LEU A 230 -2.93 2.31 15.16
N LEU A 231 -2.67 3.62 15.24
CA LEU A 231 -3.70 4.63 15.47
C LEU A 231 -4.64 4.67 14.25
#